data_AF-A0A815N3Z1-F1
#
_entry.id   AF-A0A815N3Z1-F1
#
_cell.length_a   1.000
_cell.length_b   1.000
_cell.length_c   1.000
_cell.angle_alpha   90.00
_cell.angle_beta   90.00
_cell.angle_gamma   90.00
#
_symmetry.space_group_name_H-M   'P 1'
#
loop_
_entity.id
_entity.type
_entity.pdbx_description
1 polymer ?
#
loop_
_entity_poly.entity_id
_entity_poly.type
_entity_poly.pdbx_seq_one_letter_code
_entity_poly.pdbx_strand_id
1 'polypeptide(L)'
;MKELANGLAQTYGCTAQVDYDQFGIPLVNHDKQTSRAIKAAESLVGKENVDGNVKPLTAGEDFAYFLEEKPGAYMGLGNGMGGGSAHAPTYIFNDECIPFGVGYWISLVQQELKV
;
A
#
# COMPACT_ATOMS: atom_id res chain seq x y z
N MET A 1 -15.75 -1.83 -20.53
CA MET A 1 -16.04 -0.41 -20.86
C MET A 1 -16.21 -0.18 -22.35
N LYS A 2 -15.22 -0.50 -23.20
CA LYS A 2 -15.34 -0.35 -24.68
C LYS A 2 -16.56 -1.05 -25.27
N GLU A 3 -16.77 -2.32 -24.94
CA GLU A 3 -17.92 -3.09 -25.43
C GLU A 3 -19.26 -2.49 -25.02
N LEU A 4 -19.41 -2.08 -23.74
CA LEU A 4 -20.63 -1.44 -23.24
C LEU A 4 -20.91 -0.12 -23.94
N ALA A 5 -19.88 0.73 -24.08
CA ALA A 5 -20.02 2.03 -24.75
C ALA A 5 -20.42 1.87 -26.22
N ASN A 6 -19.78 0.95 -26.94
CA ASN A 6 -20.07 0.68 -28.34
C ASN A 6 -21.46 0.06 -28.52
N GLY A 7 -21.81 -0.93 -27.69
CA GLY A 7 -23.11 -1.59 -27.74
C GLY A 7 -24.25 -0.61 -27.52
N LEU A 8 -24.12 0.28 -26.52
CA LEU A 8 -25.13 1.31 -26.25
C LEU A 8 -25.21 2.35 -27.38
N ALA A 9 -24.08 2.83 -27.90
CA ALA A 9 -24.09 3.78 -29.02
C ALA A 9 -24.81 3.20 -30.25
N GLN A 10 -24.58 1.92 -30.54
CA GLN A 10 -25.17 1.25 -31.69
C GLN A 10 -26.70 1.15 -31.61
N THR A 11 -27.29 0.97 -30.42
CA THR A 11 -28.77 0.90 -30.28
C THR A 11 -29.46 2.20 -30.64
N TYR A 12 -28.73 3.32 -30.68
CA TYR A 12 -29.24 4.64 -31.05
C TYR A 12 -28.71 5.14 -32.41
N GLY A 13 -28.03 4.28 -33.18
CA GLY A 13 -27.42 4.67 -34.46
C GLY A 13 -26.23 5.62 -34.33
N CYS A 14 -25.60 5.66 -33.14
CA CYS A 14 -24.41 6.46 -32.86
C CYS A 14 -23.13 5.61 -32.91
N THR A 15 -21.98 6.28 -32.79
CA THR A 15 -20.67 5.66 -32.56
C THR A 15 -20.08 6.15 -31.23
N ALA A 16 -19.19 5.38 -30.62
CA ALA A 16 -18.46 5.78 -29.42
C ALA A 16 -16.96 5.59 -29.62
N GLN A 17 -16.17 6.55 -29.13
CA GLN A 17 -14.73 6.43 -28.97
C GLN A 17 -14.42 6.37 -27.48
N VAL A 18 -13.59 5.41 -27.08
CA VAL A 18 -13.19 5.21 -25.69
C VAL A 18 -11.68 5.21 -25.62
N ASP A 19 -11.14 6.31 -25.09
CA ASP A 19 -9.75 6.46 -24.76
C ASP A 19 -9.57 6.08 -23.29
N TYR A 20 -8.68 5.13 -23.02
CA TYR A 20 -8.35 4.68 -21.68
C TYR A 20 -6.85 4.77 -21.50
N ASP A 21 -6.45 5.61 -20.55
CA ASP A 21 -5.07 5.69 -20.08
C ASP A 21 -4.98 4.94 -18.76
N GLN A 22 -4.08 3.96 -18.70
CA GLN A 22 -3.89 3.17 -17.49
C GLN A 22 -3.02 3.97 -16.53
N PHE A 23 -3.64 4.53 -15.50
CA PHE A 23 -2.92 5.19 -14.42
C PHE A 23 -2.60 4.20 -13.30
N GLY A 24 -1.32 3.88 -13.12
CA GLY A 24 -0.84 3.03 -12.02
C GLY A 24 -1.00 1.53 -12.23
N ILE A 25 -0.46 0.79 -11.27
CA ILE A 25 -0.61 -0.66 -11.11
C ILE A 25 -0.93 -0.97 -9.63
N PRO A 26 -1.56 -2.11 -9.32
CA PRO A 26 -1.82 -2.46 -7.94
C PRO A 26 -0.51 -2.74 -7.18
N LEU A 27 -0.39 -2.18 -5.98
CA LEU A 27 0.68 -2.55 -5.07
C LEU A 27 0.37 -3.93 -4.48
N VAL A 28 1.16 -4.93 -4.86
CA VAL A 28 1.04 -6.30 -4.35
C VAL A 28 2.34 -6.71 -3.66
N ASN A 29 2.26 -6.92 -2.35
CA ASN A 29 3.40 -7.40 -1.58
C ASN A 29 3.70 -8.87 -1.89
N HIS A 30 4.98 -9.23 -1.83
CA HIS A 30 5.42 -10.61 -2.03
C HIS A 30 5.43 -11.37 -0.70
N ASP A 31 4.74 -12.52 -0.62
CA ASP A 31 4.52 -13.28 0.62
C ASP A 31 5.78 -13.48 1.50
N LYS A 32 6.91 -13.82 0.87
CA LYS A 32 8.17 -14.07 1.58
C LYS A 32 8.73 -12.79 2.21
N GLN A 33 8.67 -11.66 1.50
CA GLN A 33 9.12 -10.36 1.98
C GLN A 33 8.15 -9.80 3.02
N THR A 34 6.85 -9.96 2.82
CA THR A 34 5.83 -9.63 3.83
C THR A 34 6.08 -10.38 5.13
N SER A 35 6.37 -11.68 5.05
CA SER A 35 6.67 -12.50 6.23
C SER A 35 7.92 -12.02 6.99
N ARG A 36 8.94 -11.52 6.28
CA ARG A 36 10.15 -10.94 6.90
C ARG A 36 9.86 -9.58 7.53
N ALA A 37 9.13 -8.73 6.82
CA ALA A 37 8.69 -7.44 7.31
C ALA A 37 7.83 -7.56 8.58
N ILE A 38 6.89 -8.50 8.61
CA ILE A 38 6.07 -8.79 9.81
C ILE A 38 6.98 -9.18 10.98
N LYS A 39 7.91 -10.14 10.79
CA LYS A 39 8.83 -10.56 11.87
C LYS A 39 9.68 -9.41 12.42
N ALA A 40 10.14 -8.51 11.55
CA ALA A 40 10.90 -7.33 11.96
C ALA A 40 10.07 -6.39 12.83
N ALA A 41 8.80 -6.18 12.47
CA ALA A 41 7.84 -5.40 13.27
C ALA A 41 7.49 -6.09 14.59
N GLU A 42 7.17 -7.39 14.57
CA GLU A 42 6.83 -8.19 15.76
C GLU A 42 7.98 -8.17 16.78
N SER A 43 9.23 -8.21 16.32
CA SER A 43 10.42 -8.13 17.19
C SER A 43 10.58 -6.79 17.89
N LEU A 44 10.01 -5.71 17.35
CA LEU A 44 10.09 -4.36 17.89
C LEU A 44 8.92 -4.05 18.83
N VAL A 45 7.69 -4.32 18.39
CA VAL A 45 6.47 -3.88 19.08
C VAL A 45 5.67 -5.01 19.71
N GLY A 46 6.10 -6.27 19.59
CA GLY A 46 5.33 -7.43 20.02
C GLY A 46 4.29 -7.85 18.97
N LYS A 47 3.94 -9.14 18.99
CA LYS A 47 3.04 -9.74 17.98
C LYS A 47 1.62 -9.20 18.03
N GLU A 48 1.16 -8.87 19.22
CA GLU A 48 -0.16 -8.31 19.49
C GLU A 48 -0.36 -6.91 18.90
N ASN A 49 0.73 -6.21 18.56
CA ASN A 49 0.71 -4.87 17.97
C ASN A 49 0.96 -4.87 16.46
N VAL A 50 0.96 -6.04 15.81
CA VAL A 50 1.14 -6.19 14.36
C VAL A 50 -0.05 -6.92 13.76
N ASP A 51 -0.77 -6.26 12.84
CA ASP A 51 -1.74 -6.91 11.98
C ASP A 51 -1.08 -7.26 10.63
N GLY A 52 -0.76 -8.53 10.45
CA GLY A 52 -0.20 -9.04 9.20
C GLY A 52 -1.23 -9.28 8.08
N ASN A 53 -2.52 -9.08 8.35
CA ASN A 53 -3.62 -9.35 7.43
C ASN A 53 -4.58 -8.15 7.35
N VAL A 54 -4.01 -6.96 7.23
CA VAL A 54 -4.78 -5.73 7.02
C VAL A 54 -5.62 -5.81 5.74
N LYS A 55 -6.79 -5.18 5.78
CA LYS A 55 -7.63 -5.06 4.58
C LYS A 55 -6.90 -4.24 3.51
N PRO A 56 -7.01 -4.63 2.22
CA PRO A 56 -6.51 -3.81 1.13
C PRO A 56 -7.09 -2.40 1.16
N LEU A 57 -6.28 -1.41 0.80
CA LEU A 57 -6.69 -0.03 0.66
C LEU A 57 -7.06 0.27 -0.79
N THR A 58 -7.99 1.20 -1.00
CA THR A 58 -8.36 1.68 -2.35
C THR A 58 -7.43 2.78 -2.87
N ALA A 59 -6.43 3.18 -2.08
CA ALA A 59 -5.44 4.18 -2.48
C ALA A 59 -4.46 3.60 -3.52
N GLY A 60 -4.04 4.43 -4.48
CA GLY A 60 -2.92 4.12 -5.37
C GLY A 60 -1.60 4.51 -4.72
N GLU A 61 -0.56 3.71 -4.94
CA GLU A 61 0.78 3.92 -4.39
C GLU A 61 1.81 3.54 -5.48
N ASP A 62 2.70 4.47 -5.82
CA ASP A 62 3.67 4.28 -6.90
C ASP A 62 4.78 3.30 -6.52
N PHE A 63 4.90 2.96 -5.22
CA PHE A 63 5.79 1.91 -4.75
C PHE A 63 5.52 0.55 -5.45
N ALA A 64 4.31 0.37 -5.98
CA ALA A 64 3.94 -0.77 -6.81
C ALA A 64 4.93 -1.04 -7.96
N TYR A 65 5.48 0.00 -8.59
CA TYR A 65 6.45 -0.15 -9.68
C TYR A 65 7.80 -0.71 -9.21
N PHE A 66 8.23 -0.42 -7.97
CA PHE A 66 9.42 -1.08 -7.42
C PHE A 66 9.16 -2.56 -7.17
N LEU A 67 7.92 -2.93 -6.82
CA LEU A 67 7.54 -4.31 -6.58
C LEU A 67 7.43 -5.13 -7.87
N GLU A 68 7.16 -4.52 -9.03
CA GLU A 68 7.29 -5.21 -10.33
C GLU A 68 8.74 -5.63 -10.62
N GLU A 69 9.70 -4.79 -10.22
CA GLU A 69 11.11 -5.00 -10.53
C GLU A 69 11.81 -5.91 -9.51
N LYS A 70 11.40 -5.87 -8.24
CA LYS A 70 12.02 -6.64 -7.16
C LYS A 70 10.99 -7.16 -6.14
N PRO A 71 11.16 -8.40 -5.66
CA PRO A 71 10.39 -8.89 -4.53
C PRO A 71 10.58 -8.00 -3.30
N GLY A 72 9.47 -7.48 -2.78
CA GLY A 72 9.45 -6.53 -1.68
C GLY A 72 8.12 -6.52 -0.92
N ALA A 73 8.07 -5.70 0.12
CA ALA A 73 6.87 -5.46 0.91
C ALA A 73 6.77 -3.98 1.31
N TYR A 74 5.58 -3.42 1.15
CA TYR A 74 5.18 -2.11 1.64
C TYR A 74 4.34 -2.28 2.91
N MET A 75 4.70 -1.59 3.98
CA MET A 75 4.09 -1.72 5.29
C MET A 75 3.45 -0.42 5.74
N GLY A 76 2.29 -0.50 6.38
CA GLY A 76 1.69 0.64 7.06
C GLY A 76 2.28 0.83 8.46
N LEU A 77 2.43 2.10 8.88
CA LEU A 77 2.74 2.47 10.26
C LEU A 77 1.48 3.03 10.92
N GLY A 78 1.14 2.52 12.10
CA GLY A 78 0.06 3.08 12.91
C GLY A 78 0.37 4.52 13.31
N ASN A 79 -0.44 5.47 12.84
CA ASN A 79 -0.27 6.91 13.12
C ASN A 79 -1.32 7.44 14.13
N GLY A 80 -1.98 6.54 14.87
CA GLY A 80 -3.02 6.89 15.85
C GLY A 80 -4.39 7.19 15.24
N MET A 81 -5.34 7.57 16.12
CA MET A 81 -6.75 7.81 15.80
C MET A 81 -7.17 9.29 15.96
N GLY A 82 -6.20 10.19 16.20
CA GLY A 82 -6.45 11.56 16.65
C GLY A 82 -6.87 12.56 15.57
N GLY A 83 -6.94 12.16 14.30
CA GLY A 83 -7.25 13.04 13.18
C GLY A 83 -7.97 12.32 12.03
N GLY A 84 -8.25 13.06 10.96
CA GLY A 84 -8.76 12.48 9.71
C GLY A 84 -7.72 11.63 9.00
N SER A 85 -8.13 10.88 7.97
CA SER A 85 -7.22 10.15 7.10
C SER A 85 -6.27 11.08 6.34
N ALA A 86 -5.22 10.52 5.73
CA ALA A 86 -4.37 11.26 4.79
C ALA A 86 -5.24 12.01 3.76
N HIS A 87 -4.82 13.23 3.38
CA HIS A 87 -5.56 14.19 2.55
C HIS A 87 -6.74 14.90 3.19
N ALA A 88 -7.17 14.54 4.41
CA ALA A 88 -8.18 15.31 5.12
C ALA A 88 -7.58 16.64 5.66
N PRO A 89 -8.32 17.77 5.63
CA PRO A 89 -7.89 19.01 6.31
C PRO A 89 -7.72 18.85 7.82
N THR A 90 -8.34 17.83 8.40
CA THR A 90 -8.25 17.46 9.81
C THR A 90 -7.16 16.41 10.07
N TYR A 91 -6.30 16.12 9.08
CA TYR A 91 -5.17 15.22 9.27
C TYR A 91 -4.20 15.81 10.29
N ILE A 92 -3.84 14.99 11.28
CA ILE A 92 -2.86 15.32 12.31
C ILE A 92 -1.84 14.19 12.31
N PHE A 93 -0.57 14.52 12.07
CA PHE A 93 0.51 13.56 12.15
C PHE A 93 0.84 13.26 13.62
N ASN A 94 1.07 11.99 13.96
CA ASN A 94 1.46 11.60 15.30
C ASN A 94 2.98 11.47 15.39
N ASP A 95 3.67 12.50 15.87
CA ASP A 95 5.13 12.47 16.03
C ASP A 95 5.63 11.36 16.97
N GLU A 96 4.79 10.88 17.90
CA GLU A 96 5.11 9.76 18.77
C GLU A 96 5.27 8.44 18.00
N CYS A 97 4.80 8.36 16.74
CA CYS A 97 4.99 7.17 15.90
C CYS A 97 6.39 7.07 15.29
N ILE A 98 7.14 8.19 15.22
CA ILE A 98 8.44 8.27 14.53
C ILE A 98 9.44 7.22 15.06
N PRO A 99 9.64 7.04 16.37
CA PRO A 99 10.60 6.06 16.88
C PRO A 99 10.29 4.63 16.45
N PHE A 100 9.01 4.27 16.27
CA PHE A 100 8.61 2.94 15.80
C PHE A 100 8.93 2.75 14.31
N GLY A 101 8.71 3.78 13.48
CA GLY A 101 9.11 3.74 12.06
C GLY A 101 10.63 3.60 11.89
N VAL A 102 11.42 4.35 12.67
CA VAL A 102 12.88 4.24 12.67
C VAL A 102 13.32 2.86 13.18
N GLY A 103 12.78 2.43 14.32
CA GLY A 103 13.09 1.14 14.93
C GLY A 103 12.76 -0.04 14.01
N TYR A 104 11.67 0.07 13.23
CA TYR A 104 11.29 -0.96 12.25
C TYR A 104 12.37 -1.16 11.19
N TRP A 105 12.86 -0.08 10.59
CA TRP A 105 13.91 -0.17 9.57
C TRP A 105 15.23 -0.69 10.16
N ILE A 106 15.59 -0.27 11.36
CA ILE A 106 16.78 -0.80 12.07
C ILE A 106 16.63 -2.32 12.28
N SER A 107 15.48 -2.75 12.83
CA SER A 107 15.18 -4.17 13.08
C SER A 107 15.23 -4.98 11.79
N LEU A 108 14.60 -4.50 10.71
CA LEU A 108 14.58 -5.17 9.42
C LEU A 108 15.99 -5.32 8.84
N VAL A 109 16.77 -4.23 8.84
CA VAL A 109 18.15 -4.23 8.32
C VAL A 109 19.03 -5.19 9.12
N GLN A 110 18.97 -5.17 10.46
CA GLN A 110 19.76 -6.09 11.30
C GLN A 110 19.42 -7.56 11.05
N GLN A 111 18.17 -7.87 10.72
CA GLN A 111 17.73 -9.25 10.45
C GLN A 111 18.09 -9.73 9.04
N GLU A 112 18.00 -8.85 8.05
CA GLU A 112 18.21 -9.21 6.64
C GLU A 112 19.67 -9.07 6.20
N LEU A 113 20.40 -8.12 6.77
CA LEU A 113 21.80 -7.85 6.50
C LEU A 113 22.59 -8.20 7.76
N LYS A 114 23.25 -9.36 7.76
CA LYS A 114 24.18 -9.74 8.83
C LYS A 114 25.25 -8.66 8.96
N VAL A 115 25.26 -7.96 10.10
CA VAL A 115 26.38 -7.12 10.53
C VAL A 115 27.40 -8.00 11.24
#